data_AF-A0A6N8V705-F1
#
_entry.id   AF-A0A6N8V705-F1
#
_cell.length_a   1.000
_cell.length_b   1.000
_cell.length_c   1.000
_cell.angle_alpha   90.00
_cell.angle_beta   90.00
_cell.angle_gamma   90.00
#
_symmetry.space_group_name_H-M   'P 1'
#
loop_
_entity.id
_entity.type
_entity.pdbx_description
1 polymer ?
#
loop_
_entity_poly.entity_id
_entity_poly.type
_entity_poly.pdbx_seq_one_letter_code
_entity_poly.pdbx_strand_id
1 'polypeptide(L)'
;MAGLIIALLSLLGIGGRYQLQGDFNAVHCLFSLFFSTNLLICYWEACLFFRRDYVEARFGYWREWHKETGRTPALEFLSTRVPLSRALSPTVWADVWATYSMIDSSYSDRGTFGFTADIGNGFITPLPTLILYSTYTLGFLPAVVAGTVGAMLFWQWVYVSSLYWVSFFVSQRQGHVTRRELYTYVFALNAVWVLVPAFGLYVSVRLILDGNYGLLGF
;
A
#
# COMPACT_ATOMS: atom_id res chain seq x y z
N MET A 1 -7.51 -7.36 -11.81
CA MET A 1 -6.15 -7.96 -11.85
C MET A 1 -5.41 -7.73 -10.54
N ALA A 2 -5.20 -6.48 -10.09
CA ALA A 2 -4.61 -6.18 -8.78
C ALA A 2 -5.27 -6.97 -7.63
N GLY A 3 -6.61 -6.93 -7.56
CA GLY A 3 -7.38 -7.71 -6.58
C GLY A 3 -7.17 -9.23 -6.69
N LEU A 4 -6.86 -9.77 -7.87
CA LEU A 4 -6.54 -11.21 -8.02
C LEU A 4 -5.16 -11.52 -7.43
N ILE A 5 -4.15 -10.68 -7.69
CA ILE A 5 -2.81 -10.86 -7.13
C ILE A 5 -2.88 -10.77 -5.61
N ILE A 6 -3.57 -9.75 -5.09
CA ILE A 6 -3.80 -9.58 -3.64
C ILE A 6 -4.52 -10.81 -3.09
N ALA A 7 -5.59 -11.28 -3.73
CA ALA A 7 -6.33 -12.45 -3.27
C ALA A 7 -5.47 -13.72 -3.26
N LEU A 8 -4.71 -13.99 -4.33
CA LEU A 8 -3.82 -15.14 -4.42
C LEU A 8 -2.74 -15.11 -3.34
N LEU A 9 -2.07 -13.96 -3.16
CA LEU A 9 -1.08 -13.79 -2.11
C LEU A 9 -1.72 -13.95 -0.73
N SER A 10 -2.90 -13.37 -0.48
CA SER A 10 -3.57 -13.48 0.83
C SER A 10 -3.97 -14.92 1.13
N LEU A 11 -4.51 -15.62 0.13
CA LEU A 11 -4.90 -17.02 0.25
C LEU A 11 -3.70 -17.94 0.48
N LEU A 12 -2.51 -17.60 -0.03
CA LEU A 12 -1.29 -18.34 0.25
C LEU A 12 -0.97 -18.33 1.75
N GLY A 13 -1.00 -17.16 2.40
CA GLY A 13 -0.78 -17.06 3.85
C GLY A 13 -1.89 -17.71 4.65
N ILE A 14 -3.15 -17.38 4.34
CA ILE A 14 -4.32 -17.91 5.05
C ILE A 14 -4.37 -19.44 4.94
N GLY A 15 -4.18 -19.97 3.73
CA GLY A 15 -4.16 -21.41 3.46
C GLY A 15 -2.96 -22.10 4.12
N GLY A 16 -1.79 -21.48 4.08
CA GLY A 16 -0.59 -21.98 4.77
C GLY A 16 -0.81 -22.10 6.29
N ARG A 17 -1.38 -21.07 6.93
CA ARG A 17 -1.72 -21.12 8.35
C ARG A 17 -2.78 -22.19 8.63
N TYR A 18 -3.83 -22.27 7.80
CA TYR A 18 -4.89 -23.27 7.97
C TYR A 18 -4.33 -24.70 7.91
N GLN A 19 -3.39 -24.98 7.01
CA GLN A 19 -2.73 -26.29 6.92
C GLN A 19 -1.88 -26.62 8.16
N LEU A 20 -1.30 -25.61 8.80
CA LEU A 20 -0.42 -25.80 9.97
C LEU A 20 -1.18 -25.85 11.31
N GLN A 21 -2.21 -25.02 11.46
CA GLN A 21 -2.91 -24.80 12.74
C GLN A 21 -4.35 -25.34 12.75
N GLY A 22 -4.93 -25.64 11.58
CA GLY A 22 -6.27 -26.23 11.46
C GLY A 22 -7.44 -25.26 11.67
N ASP A 23 -7.18 -23.96 11.84
CA ASP A 23 -8.20 -22.94 12.13
C ASP A 23 -8.04 -21.67 11.27
N PHE A 24 -9.02 -20.77 11.36
CA PHE A 24 -8.96 -19.43 10.78
C PHE A 24 -8.91 -18.39 11.89
N ASN A 25 -7.92 -17.50 11.83
CA ASN A 25 -7.81 -16.36 12.73
C ASN A 25 -8.02 -15.05 11.95
N ALA A 26 -8.95 -14.21 12.44
CA ALA A 26 -9.32 -12.97 11.76
C ALA A 26 -8.17 -11.95 11.70
N VAL A 27 -7.33 -11.89 12.74
CA VAL A 27 -6.16 -11.00 12.80
C VAL A 27 -5.12 -11.42 11.77
N HIS A 28 -4.84 -12.72 11.66
CA HIS A 28 -3.96 -13.26 10.63
C HIS A 28 -4.50 -13.03 9.21
N CYS A 29 -5.81 -13.22 8.99
CA CYS A 29 -6.43 -12.94 7.69
C CYS A 29 -6.30 -11.46 7.30
N LEU A 30 -6.54 -10.54 8.25
CA LEU A 30 -6.36 -9.12 8.05
C LEU A 30 -4.93 -8.77 7.64
N PHE A 31 -3.92 -9.27 8.36
CA PHE A 31 -2.53 -9.00 8.03
C PHE A 31 -2.07 -9.69 6.75
N SER A 32 -2.56 -10.89 6.45
CA SER A 32 -2.28 -11.56 5.17
C SER A 32 -2.78 -10.71 4.00
N LEU A 33 -3.98 -10.14 4.12
CA LEU A 33 -4.53 -9.22 3.12
C LEU A 33 -3.74 -7.92 3.02
N PHE A 34 -3.44 -7.31 4.17
CA PHE A 34 -2.74 -6.04 4.23
C PHE A 34 -1.31 -6.16 3.69
N PHE A 35 -0.54 -7.16 4.12
CA PHE A 35 0.81 -7.39 3.61
C PHE A 35 0.82 -7.76 2.13
N SER A 36 -0.13 -8.56 1.65
CA SER A 36 -0.28 -8.85 0.21
C SER A 36 -0.53 -7.59 -0.61
N THR A 37 -1.38 -6.70 -0.07
CA THR A 37 -1.65 -5.39 -0.67
C THR A 37 -0.38 -4.54 -0.69
N ASN A 38 0.35 -4.47 0.43
CA ASN A 38 1.59 -3.71 0.51
C ASN A 38 2.65 -4.21 -0.48
N LEU A 39 2.85 -5.51 -0.63
CA LEU A 39 3.83 -6.05 -1.58
C LEU A 39 3.51 -5.64 -3.03
N LEU A 40 2.23 -5.62 -3.39
CA LEU A 40 1.81 -5.15 -4.72
C LEU A 40 2.02 -3.64 -4.87
N ILE A 41 1.66 -2.85 -3.85
CA ILE A 41 1.85 -1.40 -3.85
C ILE A 41 3.34 -1.05 -3.92
N CYS A 42 4.20 -1.72 -3.15
CA CYS A 42 5.64 -1.53 -3.22
C CYS A 42 6.21 -1.77 -4.61
N TYR A 43 5.71 -2.80 -5.30
CA TYR A 43 6.07 -3.06 -6.68
C TYR A 43 5.61 -1.92 -7.61
N TRP A 44 4.43 -1.34 -7.38
CA TRP A 44 3.97 -0.18 -8.14
C TRP A 44 4.83 1.05 -7.86
N GLU A 45 5.20 1.30 -6.61
CA GLU A 45 6.06 2.43 -6.22
C GLU A 45 7.48 2.30 -6.78
N ALA A 46 8.02 1.07 -6.84
CA ALA A 46 9.25 0.81 -7.57
C ALA A 46 9.10 1.11 -9.07
N CYS A 47 7.96 0.76 -9.68
CA CYS A 47 7.67 1.12 -11.07
C CYS A 47 7.57 2.64 -11.26
N LEU A 48 6.97 3.38 -10.31
CA LEU A 48 6.94 4.84 -10.32
C LEU A 48 8.37 5.42 -10.39
N PHE A 49 9.29 4.89 -9.59
CA PHE A 49 10.69 5.31 -9.61
C PHE A 49 11.34 5.04 -10.98
N PHE A 50 11.27 3.80 -11.48
CA PHE A 50 11.97 3.40 -12.70
C PHE A 50 11.35 3.95 -13.99
N ARG A 51 10.07 4.33 -13.97
CA ARG A 51 9.34 4.85 -15.14
C ARG A 51 8.92 6.31 -14.98
N ARG A 52 9.56 7.05 -14.08
CA ARG A 52 9.21 8.45 -13.79
C ARG A 52 9.09 9.33 -15.03
N ASP A 53 10.06 9.29 -15.94
CA ASP A 53 10.03 10.17 -17.12
C ASP A 53 8.86 9.83 -18.06
N TYR A 54 8.46 8.55 -18.08
CA TYR A 54 7.22 8.13 -18.74
C TYR A 54 5.98 8.67 -18.02
N VAL A 55 5.94 8.60 -16.68
CA VAL A 55 4.84 9.13 -15.86
C VAL A 55 4.67 10.63 -16.09
N GLU A 56 5.76 11.40 -16.10
CA GLU A 56 5.74 12.85 -16.32
C GLU A 56 5.22 13.20 -17.72
N ALA A 57 5.72 12.51 -18.76
CA ALA A 57 5.24 12.71 -20.13
C ALA A 57 3.75 12.34 -20.28
N ARG A 58 3.32 11.24 -19.66
CA ARG A 58 1.95 10.73 -19.73
C ARG A 58 0.97 11.58 -18.92
N PHE A 59 1.43 12.18 -17.83
CA PHE A 59 0.65 13.14 -17.04
C PHE A 59 0.23 14.34 -17.87
N GLY A 60 1.12 14.89 -18.71
CA GLY A 60 0.78 15.96 -19.66
C GLY A 60 -0.37 15.56 -20.60
N TYR A 61 -0.31 14.34 -21.15
CA TYR A 61 -1.40 13.80 -21.98
C TYR A 61 -2.74 13.68 -21.23
N TRP A 62 -2.73 13.10 -20.03
CA TRP A 62 -3.95 12.91 -19.25
C TRP A 62 -4.56 14.23 -18.78
N ARG A 63 -3.73 15.25 -18.55
CA ARG A 63 -4.18 16.59 -18.23
C ARG A 63 -4.96 17.23 -19.38
N GLU A 64 -4.43 17.16 -20.60
CA GLU A 64 -5.14 17.68 -21.77
C GLU A 64 -6.42 16.89 -22.05
N TRP A 65 -6.36 15.56 -21.97
CA TRP A 65 -7.54 14.71 -22.14
C TRP A 65 -8.64 14.97 -21.10
N HIS A 66 -8.27 15.22 -19.83
CA HIS A 66 -9.22 15.59 -18.78
C HIS A 66 -9.89 16.94 -19.09
N LYS A 67 -9.13 17.94 -19.58
CA LYS A 67 -9.71 19.23 -20.00
C LYS A 67 -10.72 19.06 -21.14
N GLU A 68 -10.46 18.14 -22.07
CA GLU A 68 -11.33 17.87 -23.21
C GLU A 68 -12.60 17.10 -22.83
N THR A 69 -12.49 16.12 -21.91
CA THR A 69 -13.59 15.17 -21.63
C THR A 69 -14.33 15.41 -20.32
N GLY A 70 -13.72 16.13 -19.37
CA GLY A 70 -14.24 16.34 -18.01
C GLY A 70 -14.31 15.07 -17.15
N ARG A 71 -13.70 13.96 -17.59
CA ARG A 71 -13.71 12.66 -16.88
C ARG A 71 -12.43 12.47 -16.08
N THR A 72 -12.54 11.86 -14.90
CA THR A 72 -11.38 11.59 -14.02
C THR A 72 -10.58 10.38 -14.52
N PRO A 73 -9.32 10.54 -14.97
CA PRO A 73 -8.52 9.46 -15.57
C PRO A 73 -8.28 8.28 -14.61
N ALA A 74 -8.19 8.54 -13.31
CA ALA A 74 -7.99 7.50 -12.30
C ALA A 74 -9.15 6.50 -12.22
N LEU A 75 -10.40 6.96 -12.36
CA LEU A 75 -11.58 6.08 -12.40
C LEU A 75 -11.59 5.25 -13.67
N GLU A 76 -11.23 5.85 -14.80
CA GLU A 76 -11.17 5.17 -16.09
C GLU A 76 -10.10 4.08 -16.09
N PHE A 77 -8.92 4.37 -15.53
CA PHE A 77 -7.86 3.39 -15.39
C PHE A 77 -8.21 2.26 -14.40
N LEU A 78 -8.77 2.58 -13.22
CA LEU A 78 -9.20 1.55 -12.25
C LEU A 78 -10.28 0.62 -12.82
N SER A 79 -11.08 1.12 -13.77
CA SER A 79 -12.06 0.32 -14.50
C SER A 79 -11.48 -0.45 -15.70
N THR A 80 -10.26 -0.14 -16.12
CA THR A 80 -9.63 -0.74 -17.29
C THR A 80 -9.18 -2.17 -16.98
N ARG A 81 -9.57 -3.11 -17.86
CA ARG A 81 -9.14 -4.51 -17.75
C ARG A 81 -7.71 -4.66 -18.25
N VAL A 82 -6.77 -4.78 -17.32
CA VAL A 82 -5.39 -5.17 -17.65
C VAL A 82 -5.30 -6.68 -17.84
N PRO A 83 -4.75 -7.18 -18.98
CA PRO A 83 -4.49 -8.60 -19.19
C PRO A 83 -3.46 -9.16 -18.18
N LEU A 84 -3.63 -10.40 -17.73
CA LEU A 84 -2.70 -11.05 -16.79
C LEU A 84 -1.25 -11.11 -17.31
N SER A 85 -1.06 -11.22 -18.63
CA SER A 85 0.27 -11.19 -19.26
C SER A 85 1.00 -9.85 -19.08
N ARG A 86 0.27 -8.78 -18.75
CA ARG A 86 0.82 -7.44 -18.48
C ARG A 86 0.79 -7.09 -17.00
N ALA A 87 0.49 -8.05 -16.12
CA ALA A 87 0.40 -7.84 -14.68
C ALA A 87 1.70 -7.40 -14.02
N LEU A 88 2.83 -7.79 -14.60
CA LEU A 88 4.17 -7.40 -14.16
C LEU A 88 4.82 -6.44 -15.15
N SER A 89 4.03 -5.75 -15.99
CA SER A 89 4.54 -4.75 -16.90
C SER A 89 4.76 -3.44 -16.14
N PRO A 90 6.01 -2.94 -16.03
CA PRO A 90 6.26 -1.67 -15.36
C PRO A 90 5.55 -0.50 -16.04
N THR A 91 5.33 -0.58 -17.36
CA THR A 91 4.64 0.46 -18.13
C THR A 91 3.18 0.57 -17.75
N VAL A 92 2.49 -0.55 -17.54
CA VAL A 92 1.07 -0.54 -17.11
C VAL A 92 0.92 0.12 -15.74
N TRP A 93 1.83 -0.17 -14.81
CA TRP A 93 1.77 0.44 -13.48
C TRP A 93 2.21 1.90 -13.48
N ALA A 94 3.14 2.27 -14.37
CA ALA A 94 3.46 3.67 -14.60
C ALA A 94 2.25 4.46 -15.13
N ASP A 95 1.38 3.86 -15.96
CA ASP A 95 0.13 4.50 -16.38
C ASP A 95 -0.84 4.72 -15.21
N VAL A 96 -0.93 3.79 -14.24
CA VAL A 96 -1.70 4.03 -12.98
C VAL A 96 -1.19 5.30 -12.32
N TRP A 97 0.11 5.39 -12.10
CA TRP A 97 0.71 6.55 -11.45
C TRP A 97 0.50 7.84 -12.24
N ALA A 98 0.59 7.80 -13.57
CA ALA A 98 0.30 8.97 -14.40
C ALA A 98 -1.15 9.46 -14.23
N THR A 99 -2.11 8.53 -14.08
CA THR A 99 -3.52 8.88 -13.83
C THR A 99 -3.77 9.34 -12.39
N TYR A 100 -3.03 8.80 -11.42
CA TYR A 100 -3.14 9.20 -10.01
C TYR A 100 -2.49 10.58 -9.76
N SER A 101 -1.41 10.91 -10.48
CA SER A 101 -0.77 12.23 -10.47
C SER A 101 -1.73 13.37 -10.82
N MET A 102 -2.84 13.09 -11.52
CA MET A 102 -3.91 14.05 -11.79
C MET A 102 -4.71 14.44 -10.54
N ILE A 103 -4.79 13.53 -9.56
CA ILE A 103 -5.46 13.77 -8.28
C ILE A 103 -4.47 14.37 -7.28
N ASP A 104 -3.24 13.85 -7.25
CA ASP A 104 -2.17 14.38 -6.41
C ASP A 104 -0.91 14.63 -7.24
N SER A 105 -0.67 15.90 -7.54
CA SER A 105 0.48 16.32 -8.35
C SER A 105 1.83 15.99 -7.72
N SER A 106 1.88 15.60 -6.44
CA SER A 106 3.13 15.20 -5.77
C SER A 106 3.84 14.05 -6.47
N TYR A 107 3.10 13.14 -7.11
CA TYR A 107 3.68 12.02 -7.84
C TYR A 107 4.34 12.40 -9.18
N SER A 108 4.13 13.63 -9.66
CA SER A 108 4.85 14.19 -10.80
C SER A 108 6.14 14.96 -10.40
N ASP A 109 6.24 15.38 -9.13
CA ASP A 109 7.36 16.19 -8.63
C ASP A 109 8.21 15.41 -7.60
N ARG A 110 9.49 15.21 -7.97
CA ARG A 110 10.50 14.48 -7.19
C ARG A 110 10.80 15.13 -5.83
N GLY A 111 10.57 16.44 -5.70
CA GLY A 111 10.87 17.18 -4.47
C GLY A 111 9.81 17.01 -3.38
N THR A 112 8.71 16.33 -3.67
CA THR A 112 7.59 16.24 -2.73
C THR A 112 7.76 15.12 -1.71
N PHE A 113 7.16 15.34 -0.54
CA PHE A 113 7.09 14.32 0.50
C PHE A 113 6.37 13.06 0.01
N GLY A 114 5.25 13.19 -0.70
CA GLY A 114 4.48 12.04 -1.21
C GLY A 114 5.32 11.15 -2.12
N PHE A 115 6.06 11.74 -3.06
CA PHE A 115 6.95 10.98 -3.93
C PHE A 115 8.04 10.24 -3.12
N THR A 116 8.75 10.95 -2.25
CA THR A 116 9.87 10.36 -1.51
C THR A 116 9.42 9.31 -0.48
N ALA A 117 8.26 9.50 0.14
CA ALA A 117 7.64 8.54 1.05
C ALA A 117 7.29 7.22 0.34
N ASP A 118 6.64 7.30 -0.83
CA ASP A 118 6.20 6.11 -1.56
C ASP A 118 7.40 5.37 -2.18
N ILE A 119 8.44 6.07 -2.66
CA ILE A 119 9.70 5.41 -3.05
C ILE A 119 10.35 4.72 -1.84
N GLY A 120 10.38 5.38 -0.68
CA GLY A 120 10.86 4.77 0.56
C GLY A 120 10.09 3.50 0.91
N ASN A 121 8.76 3.53 0.80
CA ASN A 121 7.92 2.37 1.03
C ASN A 121 8.27 1.22 0.05
N GLY A 122 8.33 1.53 -1.24
CA GLY A 122 8.55 0.54 -2.29
C GLY A 122 9.88 -0.19 -2.24
N PHE A 123 10.94 0.45 -1.76
CA PHE A 123 12.26 -0.17 -1.68
C PHE A 123 12.59 -0.77 -0.30
N ILE A 124 12.07 -0.18 0.78
CA ILE A 124 12.50 -0.56 2.14
C ILE A 124 11.52 -1.51 2.82
N THR A 125 10.22 -1.38 2.57
CA THR A 125 9.21 -2.18 3.28
C THR A 125 8.92 -3.58 2.74
N PRO A 126 9.27 -3.98 1.49
CA PRO A 126 9.02 -5.35 1.02
C PRO A 126 9.68 -6.41 1.90
N LEU A 127 10.95 -6.19 2.28
CA LEU A 127 11.71 -7.14 3.08
C LEU A 127 11.09 -7.36 4.47
N PRO A 128 10.88 -6.34 5.32
CA PRO A 128 10.24 -6.54 6.62
C PRO A 128 8.78 -7.02 6.48
N THR A 129 8.07 -6.64 5.40
CA THR A 129 6.73 -7.18 5.11
C THR A 129 6.79 -8.69 4.88
N LEU A 130 7.70 -9.19 4.04
CA LEU A 130 7.85 -10.63 3.77
C LEU A 130 8.27 -11.42 5.01
N ILE A 131 9.14 -10.85 5.84
CA ILE A 131 9.53 -11.44 7.12
C ILE A 131 8.30 -11.59 8.00
N LEU A 132 7.57 -10.50 8.28
CA LEU A 132 6.38 -10.54 9.15
C LEU A 132 5.27 -11.41 8.57
N TYR A 133 5.04 -11.36 7.25
CA TYR A 133 4.09 -12.22 6.56
C TYR A 133 4.40 -13.70 6.84
N SER A 134 5.64 -14.09 6.59
CA SER A 134 6.10 -15.47 6.75
C SER A 134 6.06 -15.89 8.23
N THR A 135 6.48 -14.99 9.13
CA THR A 135 6.49 -15.24 10.57
C THR A 135 5.09 -15.38 11.14
N TYR A 136 4.14 -14.53 10.74
CA TYR A 136 2.76 -14.61 11.21
C TYR A 136 2.03 -15.85 10.67
N THR A 137 2.54 -16.43 9.58
CA THR A 137 1.99 -17.66 8.98
C THR A 137 2.64 -18.92 9.56
N LEU A 138 3.96 -18.93 9.75
CA LEU A 138 4.74 -20.13 10.10
C LEU A 138 5.23 -20.17 11.55
N GLY A 139 5.20 -19.03 12.27
CA GLY A 139 5.69 -18.94 13.65
C GLY A 139 7.21 -19.10 13.82
N PHE A 140 8.00 -18.93 12.75
CA PHE A 140 9.43 -19.30 12.77
C PHE A 140 10.34 -18.37 13.59
N LEU A 141 9.92 -17.12 13.86
CA LEU A 141 10.66 -16.21 14.75
C LEU A 141 10.08 -16.23 16.16
N PRO A 142 10.90 -15.98 17.20
CA PRO A 142 10.38 -15.68 18.53
C PRO A 142 9.42 -14.49 18.49
N ALA A 143 8.31 -14.56 19.23
CA ALA A 143 7.27 -13.53 19.19
C ALA A 143 7.81 -12.13 19.52
N VAL A 144 8.76 -12.03 20.45
CA VAL A 144 9.40 -10.76 20.81
C VAL A 144 10.15 -10.14 19.63
N VAL A 145 10.86 -10.95 18.84
CA VAL A 145 11.58 -10.48 17.65
C VAL A 145 10.59 -10.03 16.58
N ALA A 146 9.57 -10.84 16.32
CA ALA A 146 8.52 -10.51 15.36
C ALA A 146 7.75 -9.24 15.74
N GLY A 147 7.42 -9.09 17.02
CA GLY A 147 6.79 -7.89 17.56
C GLY A 147 7.70 -6.66 17.48
N THR A 148 9.02 -6.81 17.65
CA THR A 148 9.97 -5.69 17.50
C THR A 148 10.02 -5.20 16.05
N VAL A 149 10.19 -6.11 15.09
CA VAL A 149 10.17 -5.79 13.65
C VAL A 149 8.82 -5.21 13.25
N GLY A 150 7.73 -5.79 13.75
CA GLY A 150 6.36 -5.32 13.55
C GLY A 150 6.17 -3.90 14.06
N ALA A 151 6.58 -3.60 15.29
CA ALA A 151 6.44 -2.28 15.88
C ALA A 151 7.17 -1.21 15.05
N MET A 152 8.39 -1.50 14.59
CA MET A 152 9.15 -0.59 13.73
C MET A 152 8.42 -0.33 12.40
N LEU A 153 7.99 -1.39 11.71
CA LEU A 153 7.34 -1.27 10.40
C LEU A 153 5.95 -0.60 10.50
N PHE A 154 5.12 -1.04 11.45
CA PHE A 154 3.78 -0.50 11.62
C PHE A 154 3.80 0.95 12.08
N TRP A 155 4.71 1.34 12.97
CA TRP A 155 4.89 2.76 13.33
C TRP A 155 5.30 3.60 12.13
N GLN A 156 6.21 3.10 11.30
CA GLN A 156 6.62 3.79 10.08
C GLN A 156 5.41 4.09 9.18
N TRP A 157 4.52 3.11 8.94
CA TRP A 157 3.32 3.35 8.14
C TRP A 157 2.36 4.35 8.80
N VAL A 158 2.05 4.20 10.09
CA VAL A 158 1.16 5.15 10.80
C VAL A 158 1.70 6.58 10.67
N TYR A 159 2.99 6.76 10.93
CA TYR A 159 3.63 8.06 10.90
C TYR A 159 3.64 8.66 9.49
N VAL A 160 4.13 7.91 8.50
CA VAL A 160 4.26 8.40 7.12
C VAL A 160 2.91 8.72 6.50
N SER A 161 1.90 7.86 6.67
CA SER A 161 0.56 8.10 6.11
C SER A 161 -0.16 9.26 6.81
N SER A 162 0.06 9.46 8.11
CA SER A 162 -0.46 10.63 8.81
C SER A 162 0.24 11.92 8.35
N LEU A 163 1.57 11.85 8.15
CA LEU A 163 2.36 12.97 7.67
C LEU A 163 2.02 13.34 6.22
N TYR A 164 1.60 12.36 5.40
CA TYR A 164 1.07 12.61 4.06
C TYR A 164 -0.15 13.55 4.11
N TRP A 165 -1.12 13.30 5.00
CA TRP A 165 -2.25 14.22 5.16
C TRP A 165 -1.82 15.62 5.57
N VAL A 166 -0.91 15.73 6.54
CA VAL A 166 -0.36 17.03 6.95
C VAL A 166 0.30 17.74 5.76
N SER A 167 1.15 17.04 4.99
CA SER A 167 1.79 17.59 3.79
C SER A 167 0.76 18.05 2.76
N PHE A 168 -0.29 17.26 2.52
CA PHE A 168 -1.34 17.58 1.57
C PHE A 168 -2.05 18.89 1.92
N PHE A 169 -2.43 19.08 3.19
CA PHE A 169 -3.14 20.28 3.64
C PHE A 169 -2.24 21.52 3.78
N VAL A 170 -1.01 21.34 4.28
CA VAL A 170 -0.04 22.43 4.43
C VAL A 170 0.39 22.97 3.07
N SER A 171 0.55 22.10 2.06
CA SER A 171 0.81 22.51 0.67
C SER A 171 -0.44 23.01 -0.07
N GLN A 172 -1.58 23.16 0.62
CA GLN A 172 -2.87 23.60 0.06
C GLN A 172 -3.37 22.80 -1.15
N ARG A 173 -3.03 21.50 -1.23
CA ARG A 173 -3.41 20.65 -2.37
C ARG A 173 -4.92 20.37 -2.42
N GLN A 174 -5.62 20.50 -1.30
CA GLN A 174 -7.08 20.40 -1.23
C GLN A 174 -7.80 21.40 -2.13
N GLY A 175 -7.16 22.53 -2.49
CA GLY A 175 -7.75 23.52 -3.40
C GLY A 175 -7.91 23.04 -4.84
N HIS A 176 -7.21 21.97 -5.23
CA HIS A 176 -7.20 21.45 -6.61
C HIS A 176 -8.07 20.21 -6.82
N VAL A 177 -8.73 19.71 -5.78
CA VAL A 177 -9.54 18.49 -5.83
C VAL A 177 -10.96 18.72 -5.38
N THR A 178 -11.91 17.97 -5.92
CA THR A 178 -13.30 18.01 -5.46
C THR A 178 -13.43 17.40 -4.06
N ARG A 179 -14.51 17.74 -3.33
CA ARG A 179 -14.80 17.10 -2.02
C ARG A 179 -14.88 15.58 -2.12
N ARG A 180 -15.45 15.06 -3.22
CA ARG A 180 -15.56 13.62 -3.45
C ARG A 180 -14.18 12.98 -3.62
N GLU A 181 -13.29 13.60 -4.39
CA GLU A 181 -11.92 13.12 -4.58
C GLU A 181 -11.13 13.20 -3.28
N LEU A 182 -11.28 14.28 -2.51
CA LEU A 182 -10.67 14.43 -1.19
C LEU A 182 -11.07 13.28 -0.25
N TYR A 183 -12.36 13.00 -0.09
CA TYR A 183 -12.80 11.92 0.80
C TYR A 183 -12.41 10.53 0.29
N THR A 184 -12.49 10.30 -1.02
CA THR A 184 -12.24 8.98 -1.60
C THR A 184 -10.76 8.65 -1.65
N TYR A 185 -9.95 9.53 -2.25
CA TYR A 185 -8.55 9.24 -2.56
C TYR A 185 -7.61 9.71 -1.47
N VAL A 186 -7.87 10.86 -0.85
CA VAL A 186 -6.99 11.38 0.19
C VAL A 186 -7.30 10.74 1.53
N PHE A 187 -8.56 10.75 1.98
CA PHE A 187 -8.90 10.19 3.29
C PHE A 187 -9.10 8.67 3.28
N ALA A 188 -10.05 8.14 2.52
CA ALA A 188 -10.47 6.74 2.69
C ALA A 188 -9.36 5.75 2.36
N LEU A 189 -8.63 5.95 1.25
CA LEU A 189 -7.52 5.07 0.88
C LEU A 189 -6.37 5.12 1.88
N ASN A 190 -5.96 6.31 2.33
CA ASN A 190 -4.88 6.46 3.31
C ASN A 190 -5.31 6.05 4.73
N ALA A 191 -6.61 6.08 5.06
CA ALA A 191 -7.09 5.65 6.37
C ALA A 191 -6.80 4.17 6.63
N VAL A 192 -6.82 3.32 5.58
CA VAL A 192 -6.42 1.91 5.71
C VAL A 192 -4.96 1.80 6.16
N TRP A 193 -4.08 2.65 5.62
CA TRP A 193 -2.65 2.73 5.96
C TRP A 193 -2.34 3.36 7.31
N VAL A 194 -3.34 3.96 7.97
CA VAL A 194 -3.22 4.42 9.35
C VAL A 194 -3.84 3.41 10.31
N LEU A 195 -5.08 3.01 10.06
CA LEU A 195 -5.86 2.20 11.00
C LEU A 195 -5.36 0.76 11.10
N VAL A 196 -5.04 0.10 9.97
CA VAL A 196 -4.54 -1.28 10.00
C VAL A 196 -3.14 -1.34 10.62
N PRO A 197 -2.20 -0.44 10.27
CA PRO A 197 -0.91 -0.38 10.96
C PRO A 197 -1.00 0.04 12.44
N ALA A 198 -1.91 0.92 12.83
CA ALA A 198 -2.12 1.23 14.25
C ALA A 198 -2.56 -0.03 15.04
N PHE A 199 -3.43 -0.84 14.46
CA PHE A 199 -3.78 -2.14 15.03
C PHE A 199 -2.60 -3.14 15.00
N GLY A 200 -1.81 -3.14 13.93
CA GLY A 200 -0.54 -3.88 13.84
C GLY A 200 0.46 -3.50 14.92
N LEU A 201 0.55 -2.22 15.28
CA LEU A 201 1.38 -1.74 16.38
C LEU A 201 0.90 -2.28 17.72
N TYR A 202 -0.42 -2.29 17.96
CA TYR A 202 -1.00 -2.94 19.14
C TYR A 202 -0.64 -4.43 19.19
N VAL A 203 -0.85 -5.18 18.10
CA VAL A 203 -0.50 -6.61 18.02
C VAL A 203 0.99 -6.82 18.28
N SER A 204 1.84 -5.99 17.69
CA SER A 204 3.29 -6.04 17.87
C SER A 204 3.72 -5.82 19.32
N VAL A 205 3.12 -4.84 20.00
CA VAL A 205 3.36 -4.61 21.44
C VAL A 205 2.92 -5.82 22.26
N ARG A 206 1.79 -6.44 21.93
CA ARG A 206 1.33 -7.66 22.63
C ARG A 206 2.26 -8.84 22.41
N LEU A 207 2.78 -9.03 21.19
CA LEU A 207 3.80 -10.05 20.90
C LEU A 207 5.09 -9.84 21.73
N ILE A 208 5.51 -8.58 21.94
CA ILE A 208 6.67 -8.23 22.77
C ILE A 208 6.40 -8.53 24.25
N LEU A 209 5.26 -8.09 24.77
CA LEU A 209 4.94 -8.19 26.20
C LEU A 209 4.55 -9.61 26.63
N ASP A 210 3.77 -10.31 25.81
CA ASP A 210 3.25 -11.64 26.12
C ASP A 210 4.23 -12.74 25.72
N GLY A 211 5.18 -12.45 24.81
CA GLY A 211 6.19 -13.39 24.35
C GLY A 211 5.64 -14.57 23.55
N ASN A 212 4.40 -14.47 23.04
CA ASN A 212 3.73 -15.52 22.27
C ASN A 212 2.86 -14.95 21.13
N TYR A 213 2.29 -15.83 20.28
CA TYR A 213 1.48 -15.48 19.12
C TYR A 213 -0.04 -15.58 19.39
N GLY A 214 -0.48 -15.54 20.65
CA GLY A 214 -1.87 -15.85 21.02
C GLY A 214 -2.94 -15.03 20.28
N LEU A 215 -2.67 -13.77 19.95
CA LEU A 215 -3.56 -12.93 19.12
C LEU A 215 -3.68 -13.39 17.66
N LEU A 216 -2.64 -14.02 17.14
CA LEU A 216 -2.58 -14.65 15.83
C LEU A 216 -3.03 -16.14 15.88
N GLY A 217 -3.38 -16.62 17.08
CA GLY A 217 -4.08 -17.88 17.33
C GLY A 217 -3.18 -19.09 17.56
N PHE A 218 -1.91 -18.91 17.93
CA PHE A 218 -1.00 -20.03 18.27
C PHE A 218 0.16 -19.59 19.19
#